data_AF-A0A2R6C089-F1
#
_entry.id   AF-A0A2R6C089-F1
#
_cell.length_a   1.000
_cell.length_b   1.000
_cell.length_c   1.000
_cell.angle_alpha   90.00
_cell.angle_beta   90.00
_cell.angle_gamma   90.00
#
_symmetry.space_group_name_H-M   'P 1'
#
loop_
_entity.id
_entity.type
_entity.pdbx_description
1 polymer ?
#
loop_
_entity_poly.entity_id
_entity_poly.type
_entity_poly.pdbx_seq_one_letter_code
_entity_poly.pdbx_strand_id
1 'polypeptide(L)'
;MIVSISKVSKRYNTLWVLKEVSVKFFSQNVIAVIGRNGEGKSTLVKIVSGVIKADSGRVSIDGEQPHDPRAKARMAVSFQSPSLFSGFSLKGKLDLSRQVFWFKTKRFRN
;
A
#
# COMPACT_ATOMS: atom_id res chain seq x y z
N MET A 1 -6.44 -13.38 -4.66
CA MET A 1 -6.46 -12.08 -3.95
C MET A 1 -6.96 -11.02 -4.89
N ILE A 2 -7.98 -10.25 -4.51
CA ILE A 2 -8.49 -9.13 -5.29
C ILE A 2 -8.40 -7.85 -4.47
N VAL A 3 -7.86 -6.78 -5.05
CA VAL A 3 -7.95 -5.43 -4.50
C VAL A 3 -8.95 -4.65 -5.33
N SER A 4 -9.99 -4.11 -4.71
CA SER A 4 -11.02 -3.33 -5.38
C SER A 4 -11.00 -1.90 -4.87
N ILE A 5 -10.97 -0.95 -5.79
CA ILE A 5 -11.06 0.48 -5.55
C ILE A 5 -12.33 0.96 -6.26
N SER A 6 -13.22 1.64 -5.55
CA SER A 6 -14.51 2.07 -6.07
C SER A 6 -14.78 3.52 -5.73
N LYS A 7 -14.75 4.38 -6.77
CA LYS A 7 -14.98 5.83 -6.72
C LYS A 7 -14.15 6.53 -5.65
N VAL A 8 -12.91 6.11 -5.46
CA VAL A 8 -12.01 6.67 -4.44
C VAL A 8 -11.58 8.08 -4.85
N SER A 9 -11.81 9.02 -3.94
CA SER A 9 -11.34 10.40 -4.10
C SER A 9 -10.49 10.84 -2.90
N LYS A 10 -9.50 11.67 -3.18
CA LYS A 10 -8.63 12.28 -2.18
C LYS A 10 -8.25 13.69 -2.59
N ARG A 11 -8.45 14.63 -1.68
CA ARG A 11 -8.09 16.03 -1.80
C ARG A 11 -7.10 16.40 -0.71
N TYR A 12 -6.12 17.22 -1.05
CA TYR A 12 -5.30 17.94 -0.08
C TYR A 12 -5.55 19.42 -0.30
N ASN A 13 -6.04 20.11 0.73
CA ASN A 13 -6.54 21.49 0.62
C ASN A 13 -7.58 21.62 -0.50
N THR A 14 -7.26 22.37 -1.55
CA THR A 14 -8.10 22.57 -2.74
C THR A 14 -7.73 21.65 -3.91
N LEU A 15 -6.61 20.92 -3.83
CA LEU A 15 -6.08 20.11 -4.92
C LEU A 15 -6.60 18.68 -4.87
N TRP A 16 -7.32 18.27 -5.91
CA TRP A 16 -7.69 16.87 -6.12
C TRP A 16 -6.47 16.06 -6.56
N VAL A 17 -6.06 15.12 -5.72
CA VAL A 17 -4.94 14.21 -6.00
C VAL A 17 -5.44 12.85 -6.49
N LEU A 18 -6.66 12.47 -6.11
CA LEU A 18 -7.43 11.37 -6.72
C LEU A 18 -8.88 11.82 -6.87
N LYS A 19 -9.50 11.55 -8.01
CA LYS A 19 -10.90 11.91 -8.28
C LYS A 19 -11.64 10.72 -8.86
N GLU A 20 -12.58 10.17 -8.09
CA GLU A 20 -13.48 9.06 -8.45
C GLU A 20 -12.80 7.83 -9.07
N VAL A 21 -11.58 7.52 -8.62
CA VAL A 21 -10.77 6.42 -9.15
C VAL A 21 -11.45 5.08 -8.85
N SER A 22 -11.67 4.27 -9.89
CA SER A 22 -12.25 2.94 -9.79
C SER A 22 -11.41 1.94 -10.57
N VAL A 23 -10.93 0.90 -9.90
CA VAL A 23 -10.09 -0.13 -10.52
C VAL A 23 -10.12 -1.41 -9.69
N LYS A 24 -10.01 -2.56 -10.35
CA LYS A 24 -9.87 -3.87 -9.71
C LYS A 24 -8.55 -4.50 -10.12
N PHE A 25 -7.84 -5.04 -9.15
CA PHE A 25 -6.56 -5.72 -9.32
C PHE A 25 -6.72 -7.17 -8.90
N PHE A 26 -6.31 -8.10 -9.75
CA PHE A 26 -6.41 -9.53 -9.49
C PHE A 26 -5.04 -10.12 -9.14
N SER A 27 -5.04 -11.17 -8.32
CA SER A 27 -3.81 -11.87 -7.93
C SER A 27 -3.06 -12.42 -9.14
N GLN A 28 -1.76 -12.67 -8.94
CA GLN A 28 -0.84 -13.18 -9.97
C GLN A 28 -0.52 -12.18 -11.08
N ASN A 29 -0.92 -10.91 -10.92
CA ASN A 29 -0.52 -9.82 -11.80
C ASN A 29 0.52 -8.94 -11.12
N VAL A 30 1.51 -8.50 -11.90
CA VAL A 30 2.37 -7.37 -11.53
C VAL A 30 1.75 -6.13 -12.13
N ILE A 31 1.48 -5.12 -11.30
CA ILE A 31 0.74 -3.93 -11.70
C ILE A 31 1.58 -2.70 -11.37
N ALA A 32 1.78 -1.86 -12.38
CA ALA A 32 2.48 -0.59 -12.23
C ALA A 32 1.47 0.57 -12.27
N VAL A 33 1.61 1.50 -11.31
CA VAL A 33 0.91 2.79 -11.35
C VAL A 33 1.89 3.82 -11.87
N ILE A 34 1.64 4.33 -13.09
CA ILE A 34 2.50 5.31 -13.77
C ILE A 34 1.84 6.68 -13.83
N GLY A 35 2.65 7.73 -13.97
CA GLY A 35 2.21 9.12 -13.96
C GLY A 35 3.32 10.07 -13.50
N ARG A 36 3.12 11.38 -13.63
CA ARG A 36 4.07 12.43 -13.21
C ARG A 36 4.08 12.60 -11.69
N ASN A 37 5.12 13.26 -11.17
CA ASN A 37 5.18 13.59 -9.75
C ASN A 37 4.00 14.50 -9.36
N GLY A 38 3.37 14.22 -8.23
CA GLY A 38 2.20 14.96 -7.76
C GLY A 38 0.84 14.39 -8.18
N GLU A 39 0.78 13.46 -9.14
CA GLU A 39 -0.49 12.90 -9.66
C GLU A 39 -1.11 11.82 -8.76
N GLY A 40 -0.68 11.71 -7.51
CA GLY A 40 -1.36 10.87 -6.52
C GLY A 40 -1.01 9.39 -6.51
N LYS A 41 0.00 8.94 -7.26
CA LYS A 41 0.47 7.54 -7.23
C LYS A 41 0.76 7.03 -5.81
N SER A 42 1.60 7.74 -5.07
CA SER A 42 1.94 7.38 -3.69
C SER A 42 0.74 7.52 -2.75
N THR A 43 -0.17 8.46 -3.03
CA THR A 43 -1.44 8.61 -2.30
C THR A 43 -2.33 7.38 -2.51
N LEU A 44 -2.46 6.90 -3.74
CA LEU A 44 -3.22 5.69 -4.07
C LEU A 44 -2.67 4.47 -3.32
N VAL A 45 -1.34 4.27 -3.36
CA VAL A 45 -0.68 3.18 -2.64
C VAL A 45 -0.91 3.30 -1.12
N LYS A 46 -0.82 4.50 -0.55
CA LYS A 46 -1.08 4.74 0.89
C LYS A 46 -2.54 4.46 1.28
N ILE A 47 -3.50 4.75 0.40
CA ILE A 47 -4.92 4.47 0.63
C ILE A 47 -5.18 2.96 0.54
N VAL A 48 -4.66 2.29 -0.49
CA VAL A 48 -4.81 0.84 -0.66
C VAL A 48 -4.19 0.09 0.51
N SER A 49 -3.05 0.57 1.01
CA SER A 49 -2.38 0.01 2.17
C SER A 49 -3.04 0.31 3.52
N GLY A 50 -4.08 1.15 3.54
CA GLY A 50 -4.74 1.57 4.77
C GLY A 50 -3.90 2.49 5.66
N VAL A 51 -2.79 3.05 5.15
CA VAL A 51 -1.95 4.03 5.87
C VAL A 51 -2.65 5.36 5.99
N ILE A 52 -3.42 5.76 4.97
CA ILE A 52 -4.27 6.95 5.01
C ILE A 52 -5.68 6.58 4.53
N LYS A 53 -6.69 7.33 4.99
CA LYS A 53 -8.06 7.19 4.49
C LYS A 53 -8.30 8.06 3.25
N ALA A 54 -9.06 7.52 2.31
CA ALA A 54 -9.69 8.31 1.25
C ALA A 54 -10.74 9.25 1.86
N ASP A 55 -11.08 10.33 1.16
CA ASP A 55 -12.15 11.24 1.60
C ASP A 55 -13.53 10.70 1.21
N SER A 56 -13.60 9.93 0.11
CA SER A 56 -14.80 9.23 -0.33
C SER A 56 -14.46 7.95 -1.10
N GLY A 57 -15.49 7.12 -1.34
CA GLY A 57 -15.36 5.83 -2.02
C GLY A 57 -14.99 4.69 -1.08
N ARG A 58 -14.65 3.53 -1.65
CA ARG A 58 -14.32 2.31 -0.90
C ARG A 58 -13.11 1.61 -1.49
N VAL A 59 -12.27 1.08 -0.61
CA VAL A 59 -11.24 0.10 -0.96
C VAL A 59 -11.52 -1.20 -0.22
N SER A 60 -11.32 -2.34 -0.88
CA SER A 60 -11.31 -3.65 -0.23
C SER A 60 -10.16 -4.53 -0.72
N ILE A 61 -9.70 -5.41 0.16
CA ILE A 61 -8.69 -6.45 -0.08
C ILE A 61 -9.35 -7.78 0.27
N ASP A 62 -9.66 -8.60 -0.73
CA ASP A 62 -10.44 -9.84 -0.58
C ASP A 62 -11.78 -9.63 0.16
N GLY A 63 -12.43 -8.49 -0.08
CA GLY A 63 -13.70 -8.13 0.57
C GLY A 63 -13.55 -7.41 1.91
N GLU A 64 -12.37 -7.44 2.53
CA GLU A 64 -12.09 -6.81 3.81
C GLU A 64 -11.61 -5.36 3.63
N GLN A 65 -11.83 -4.50 4.63
CA GLN A 65 -11.32 -3.12 4.57
C GLN A 65 -9.80 -3.10 4.80
N PRO A 66 -9.02 -2.18 4.20
CA PRO A 66 -7.56 -2.14 4.34
C PRO A 66 -7.05 -2.03 5.79
N HIS A 67 -7.86 -1.49 6.70
CA HIS A 67 -7.49 -1.38 8.12
C HIS A 67 -7.79 -2.63 8.94
N ASP A 68 -8.54 -3.60 8.39
CA ASP A 68 -8.87 -4.86 9.05
C ASP A 68 -7.59 -5.69 9.29
N PRO A 69 -7.40 -6.28 10.49
CA PRO A 69 -6.29 -7.19 10.76
C PRO A 69 -6.10 -8.31 9.72
N ARG A 70 -7.19 -8.86 9.18
CA ARG A 70 -7.15 -9.92 8.15
C ARG A 70 -6.58 -9.42 6.83
N ALA A 71 -6.95 -8.21 6.43
CA ALA A 71 -6.43 -7.56 5.23
C ALA A 71 -4.93 -7.24 5.40
N LYS A 72 -4.56 -6.67 6.54
CA LYS A 72 -3.16 -6.32 6.87
C LYS A 72 -2.25 -7.56 6.87
N ALA A 73 -2.71 -8.69 7.38
CA ALA A 73 -1.94 -9.93 7.40
C ALA A 73 -1.56 -10.47 6.00
N ARG A 74 -2.22 -9.97 4.94
CA ARG A 74 -2.02 -10.38 3.54
C ARG A 74 -1.27 -9.35 2.71
N MET A 75 -0.86 -8.23 3.29
CA MET A 75 -0.32 -7.10 2.57
C MET A 75 1.03 -6.68 3.16
N ALA A 76 2.01 -6.48 2.29
CA ALA A 76 3.30 -5.87 2.61
C ALA A 76 3.49 -4.63 1.73
N VAL A 77 4.08 -3.58 2.28
CA VAL A 77 4.21 -2.28 1.63
C VAL A 77 5.63 -1.77 1.82
N SER A 78 6.26 -1.34 0.73
CA SER A 78 7.54 -0.65 0.75
C SER A 78 7.35 0.82 0.34
N PHE A 79 7.97 1.74 1.07
CA PHE A 79 7.86 3.18 0.80
C PHE A 79 9.11 3.71 0.10
N GLN A 80 8.93 4.74 -0.73
CA GLN A 80 9.96 5.35 -1.58
C GLN A 80 11.19 5.88 -0.82
N SER A 81 11.02 6.24 0.44
CA SER A 81 12.12 6.62 1.34
C SER A 81 11.98 5.82 2.62
N PRO A 82 12.49 4.58 2.65
CA PRO A 82 12.64 3.87 3.89
C PRO A 82 13.83 4.53 4.58
N SER A 83 13.60 5.56 5.40
CA SER A 83 14.60 6.09 6.33
C SER A 83 14.89 5.00 7.38
N LEU A 84 15.56 3.93 6.93
CA LEU A 84 16.01 2.84 7.76
C LEU A 84 17.23 3.35 8.52
N PHE A 85 16.92 4.02 9.62
CA PHE A 85 17.72 4.31 10.80
C PHE A 85 19.23 4.21 10.57
N SER A 86 19.88 5.37 10.47
CA SER A 86 21.34 5.49 10.60
C SER A 86 21.75 4.94 11.97
N GLY A 87 22.45 3.79 11.99
CA GLY A 87 22.91 3.13 13.21
C GLY A 87 22.69 1.62 13.29
N PHE A 88 21.89 1.02 12.41
CA PHE A 88 21.65 -0.44 12.42
C PHE A 88 22.50 -1.19 11.38
N SER A 89 22.97 -2.38 11.75
CA SER A 89 23.59 -3.34 10.83
C SER A 89 22.59 -3.79 9.75
N LEU A 90 23.08 -4.31 8.63
CA LEU A 90 22.23 -4.78 7.52
C LEU A 90 21.18 -5.81 8.01
N LYS A 91 21.59 -6.70 8.92
CA LYS A 91 20.73 -7.69 9.58
C LYS A 91 19.68 -7.02 10.48
N GLY A 92 20.09 -6.03 11.28
CA GLY A 92 19.18 -5.25 12.13
C GLY A 92 18.13 -4.50 11.31
N LYS A 93 18.50 -3.92 10.16
CA LYS A 93 17.54 -3.30 9.23
C LYS A 93 16.56 -4.32 8.64
N LEU A 94 17.03 -5.52 8.29
CA LEU A 94 16.19 -6.59 7.75
C LEU A 94 15.20 -7.15 8.78
N ASP A 95 15.64 -7.36 10.02
CA ASP A 95 14.80 -7.87 11.11
C ASP A 95 13.79 -6.80 11.58
N LEU A 96 14.17 -5.53 11.62
CA LEU A 96 13.26 -4.43 11.93
C LEU A 96 12.24 -4.21 10.80
N SER A 97 12.66 -4.27 9.54
CA SER A 97 11.73 -4.17 8.41
C SER A 97 10.78 -5.37 8.32
N ARG A 98 11.18 -6.56 8.81
CA ARG A 98 10.27 -7.69 9.02
C ARG A 98 9.20 -7.42 10.07
N GLN A 99 9.54 -6.77 11.17
CA GLN A 99 8.59 -6.42 12.25
C GLN A 99 7.71 -5.21 11.90
N VAL A 100 8.26 -4.19 11.26
CA VAL A 100 7.60 -2.91 10.99
C VAL A 100 6.84 -2.92 9.66
N PHE A 101 7.36 -3.59 8.63
CA PHE A 101 6.75 -3.66 7.28
C PHE A 101 6.13 -5.03 6.94
N TRP A 102 5.99 -5.91 7.93
CA TRP A 102 5.26 -7.19 7.85
C TRP A 102 5.65 -8.09 6.66
N PHE A 103 6.95 -8.18 6.35
CA PHE A 103 7.47 -9.09 5.33
C PHE A 103 7.52 -10.54 5.86
N LYS A 104 6.52 -11.37 5.49
CA LYS A 104 6.66 -12.84 5.57
C LYS A 104 7.44 -13.37 4.37
N THR A 105 8.74 -13.60 4.52
CA THR A 105 9.50 -14.37 3.53
C THR A 105 9.06 -15.84 3.58
N LYS A 106 8.51 -16.38 2.48
CA LYS A 106 8.48 -17.83 2.28
C LYS A 106 9.92 -18.32 2.34
N ARG A 107 10.18 -19.27 3.24
CA ARG A 107 11.47 -19.98 3.35
C ARG A 107 11.71 -20.63 1.99
N PHE A 108 12.69 -20.14 1.21
CA PHE A 108 13.23 -20.91 0.11
C PHE A 108 13.89 -22.14 0.75
N ARG A 109 13.21 -23.28 0.67
CA ARG A 109 13.88 -24.58 0.82
C ARG A 109 14.51 -24.86 -0.54
N ASN A 110 15.79 -25.21 -0.51
CA ASN A 110 16.54 -25.78 -1.63
C ASN A 110 15.77 -26.92 -2.29
#